data_AF-A0A0C7P3R3-F1
#
_entry.id   AF-A0A0C7P3R3-F1
#
_cell.length_a   1.000
_cell.length_b   1.000
_cell.length_c   1.000
_cell.angle_alpha   90.00
_cell.angle_beta   90.00
_cell.angle_gamma   90.00
#
_symmetry.space_group_name_H-M   'P 1'
#
loop_
_entity.id
_entity.type
_entity.pdbx_description
1 polymer ?
#
loop_
_entity_poly.entity_id
_entity_poly.type
_entity_poly.pdbx_seq_one_letter_code
_entity_poly.pdbx_strand_id
1 'polypeptide(L)' 'MSEGLKLQNSQEDPIKILIDKYPKIIIIKAVFNLLDTQENINLENLENEIIRLLTKK' A
#
# COMPACT_ATOMS: atom_id res chain seq x y z
N MET A 1 6.20 -8.12 45.06
CA MET A 1 6.83 -8.47 43.77
C MET A 1 5.84 -8.09 42.69
N SER A 2 5.91 -6.84 42.25
CA SER A 2 5.03 -6.28 41.22
C SER A 2 5.61 -6.69 39.87
N GLU A 3 5.12 -7.82 39.35
CA GLU A 3 5.30 -8.19 37.96
C GLU A 3 4.53 -7.18 37.11
N GLY A 4 5.18 -6.04 36.86
CA GLY A 4 4.73 -5.02 35.95
C GLY A 4 4.60 -5.65 34.57
N LEU A 5 3.36 -5.80 34.14
CA LEU A 5 2.87 -5.90 32.77
C LEU A 5 3.92 -5.43 31.76
N LYS A 6 4.77 -6.35 31.28
CA LYS A 6 5.45 -6.21 30.00
C LYS A 6 4.42 -6.47 28.91
N LEU A 7 3.48 -5.54 28.77
CA LEU A 7 2.73 -5.36 27.52
C LEU A 7 3.77 -4.94 26.49
N GLN A 8 4.39 -5.94 25.84
CA GLN A 8 5.14 -5.71 24.62
C GLN A 8 4.16 -5.06 23.65
N ASN A 9 4.40 -3.78 23.37
CA ASN A 9 3.76 -3.01 22.32
C ASN A 9 4.13 -3.59 20.94
N SER A 10 3.66 -4.80 20.63
CA SER A 10 3.84 -5.43 19.33
C SER A 10 2.49 -5.65 18.64
N GLN A 11 1.55 -4.72 18.81
CA GLN A 11 0.50 -4.56 17.81
C GLN A 11 1.18 -3.92 16.59
N GLU A 12 1.83 -4.76 15.79
CA GLU A 12 2.29 -4.37 14.47
C GLU A 12 1.10 -3.73 13.75
N ASP A 13 1.28 -2.48 13.30
CA ASP A 13 0.25 -1.74 12.59
C ASP A 13 -0.25 -2.60 11.41
N PRO A 14 -1.55 -2.97 11.39
CA PRO A 14 -2.11 -3.80 10.32
C PRO A 14 -1.89 -3.21 8.94
N ILE A 15 -1.87 -1.87 8.81
CA ILE A 15 -1.57 -1.18 7.56
C ILE A 15 -0.11 -1.43 7.16
N LYS A 16 0.81 -1.34 8.12
CA LYS A 16 2.23 -1.61 7.89
C LYS A 16 2.47 -3.07 7.47
N ILE A 17 1.78 -4.03 8.10
CA ILE A 17 1.83 -5.45 7.70
C ILE A 17 1.33 -5.64 6.26
N LEU A 18 0.23 -4.98 5.90
CA LEU A 18 -0.35 -5.02 4.56
C LEU A 18 0.61 -4.45 3.51
N ILE A 19 1.28 -3.34 3.81
CA ILE A 19 2.24 -2.71 2.91
C ILE A 19 3.48 -3.59 2.74
N ASP A 20 4.05 -4.13 3.82
CA ASP A 20 5.27 -4.94 3.76
C ASP A 20 5.03 -6.32 3.15
N LYS A 21 4.02 -7.05 3.62
CA LYS A 21 3.79 -8.45 3.22
C LYS A 21 2.95 -8.58 1.95
N TYR A 22 2.07 -7.61 1.69
CA TYR A 22 1.08 -7.71 0.61
C TYR A 22 0.96 -6.44 -0.26
N PRO A 23 2.07 -5.84 -0.73
CA PRO A 23 2.04 -4.58 -1.49
C PRO A 23 1.20 -4.69 -2.78
N LYS A 24 1.22 -5.85 -3.43
CA LYS A 24 0.44 -6.11 -4.66
C LYS A 24 -1.07 -5.97 -4.43
N ILE A 25 -1.57 -6.40 -3.27
CA ILE A 25 -3.01 -6.33 -2.94
C ILE A 25 -3.44 -4.87 -2.79
N ILE A 26 -2.60 -4.03 -2.16
CA ILE A 26 -2.87 -2.60 -2.00
C ILE A 26 -2.93 -1.90 -3.36
N ILE A 27 -1.98 -2.20 -4.25
CA ILE A 27 -1.93 -1.62 -5.60
C ILE A 27 -3.19 -2.00 -6.39
N ILE A 28 -3.57 -3.29 -6.39
CA ILE A 28 -4.76 -3.76 -7.09
C ILE A 28 -6.03 -3.08 -6.56
N LYS A 29 -6.17 -2.96 -5.23
CA LYS A 29 -7.30 -2.27 -4.61
C LYS A 29 -7.35 -0.77 -4.97
N ALA A 30 -6.19 -0.11 -5.00
CA ALA A 30 -6.11 1.29 -5.40
C ALA A 30 -6.54 1.47 -6.87
N VAL A 31 -6.10 0.59 -7.77
CA VAL A 31 -6.53 0.59 -9.18
C VAL A 31 -8.03 0.38 -9.30
N PHE A 32 -8.61 -0.60 -8.60
CA PHE A 32 -10.07 -0.81 -8.62
C PHE A 32 -10.84 0.39 -8.09
N ASN A 33 -10.40 1.03 -6.99
CA ASN A 33 -11.03 2.24 -6.49
C ASN A 33 -11.00 3.40 -7.51
N LEU A 34 -9.91 3.55 -8.25
CA LEU A 34 -9.80 4.57 -9.31
C LEU A 34 -10.74 4.24 -10.49
N LEU A 35 -10.90 2.97 -10.84
CA LEU A 35 -11.82 2.54 -11.89
C LEU A 35 -13.29 2.71 -11.48
N ASP A 36 -13.62 2.40 -10.22
CA ASP A 36 -14.99 2.52 -9.67
C ASP A 36 -15.44 3.97 -9.52
N THR A 37 -14.51 4.89 -9.27
CA THR A 37 -14.83 6.32 -9.09
C THR A 37 -15.16 7.05 -10.39
N GLN A 38 -15.11 6.38 -11.56
CA GLN A 38 -15.27 6.99 -12.89
C GLN A 38 -14.38 8.22 -13.09
N GLU A 39 -13.32 8.38 -12.28
CA GLU A 39 -12.32 9.39 -12.55
C GLU A 39 -11.78 9.09 -13.95
N ASN A 40 -11.69 10.12 -14.80
CA ASN A 40 -11.03 9.99 -16.09
C ASN A 40 -9.54 9.76 -15.81
N ILE A 41 -9.18 8.51 -15.52
CA ILE A 41 -7.80 8.10 -15.35
C ILE A 41 -7.17 8.29 -16.72
N ASN A 42 -6.27 9.26 -16.82
CA ASN A 42 -5.43 9.40 -17.99
C ASN A 42 -4.44 8.23 -17.99
N LEU A 43 -4.84 7.14 -18.66
CA LEU A 43 -4.06 5.91 -18.76
C LEU A 43 -2.67 6.15 -19.36
N GLU A 44 -2.53 7.11 -20.27
CA GLU A 44 -1.25 7.50 -20.87
C GLU A 44 -0.30 8.10 -19.82
N ASN A 45 -0.80 8.99 -18.96
CA ASN A 45 0.01 9.52 -17.85
C ASN A 45 0.38 8.43 -16.84
N LEU A 46 -0.54 7.50 -16.56
CA LEU A 46 -0.28 6.39 -15.64
C LEU A 46 0.79 5.45 -16.20
N GLU A 47 0.71 5.10 -17.48
CA GLU A 47 1.70 4.27 -18.18
C GLU A 47 3.09 4.94 -18.16
N ASN A 48 3.15 6.23 -18.50
CA ASN A 48 4.40 7.00 -18.48
C ASN A 48 5.04 7.03 -17.08
N GLU A 49 4.23 7.18 -16.03
CA GLU A 49 4.72 7.19 -14.66
C GLU A 49 5.20 5.80 -14.19
N ILE A 50 4.50 4.73 -14.58
CA ILE A 50 4.94 3.35 -14.33
C ILE A 50 6.27 3.07 -15.02
N ILE A 51 6.40 3.42 -16.30
CA ILE A 51 7.64 3.26 -17.06
C ILE A 51 8.77 4.02 -16.36
N ARG A 52 8.55 5.27 -15.95
CA ARG A 52 9.53 6.10 -15.23
C ARG A 52 10.00 5.44 -13.94
N LEU A 53 9.09 4.89 -13.15
CA LEU A 53 9.41 4.21 -11.88
C LEU A 53 10.19 2.91 -12.10
N LEU A 54 9.86 2.14 -13.14
CA LEU A 54 10.54 0.87 -13.45
C LEU A 54 11.90 1.06 -14.13
N THR A 55 12.13 2.20 -14.80
CA THR A 55 13.40 2.51 -15.50
C THR A 55 14.37 3.37 -14.68
N LYS A 56 13.92 4.02 -13.60
CA LYS A 56 14.83 4.66 -12.64
C LYS A 56 15.53 3.58 -11.81
N LYS A 57 16.77 3.29 -12.20
CA LYS A 57 17.77 2.55 -11.40
C LYS A 57 18.17 3.29 -10.15
#